data_AF-A0A3Q9GDX8-F1
#
_entry.id   AF-A0A3Q9GDX8-F1
#
_cell.length_a   1.000
_cell.length_b   1.000
_cell.length_c   1.000
_cell.angle_alpha   90.00
_cell.angle_beta   90.00
_cell.angle_gamma   90.00
#
_symmetry.space_group_name_H-M   'P 1'
#
loop_
_entity.id
_entity.type
_entity.pdbx_description
1 polymer ?
#
loop_
_entity_poly.entity_id
_entity_poly.type
_entity_poly.pdbx_seq_one_letter_code
_entity_poly.pdbx_strand_id
1 'polypeptide(L)' 'MSIEKNDINQLIHDTRGPLNRISMQAELVKIVLENDMPKEKAIEAVNKIIAACQDCSNSLQDVTEFLQQQQ' A
#
# COMPACT_ATOMS: atom_id res chain seq x y z
N MET A 1 -3.36 -20.97 25.77
CA MET A 1 -4.03 -20.46 24.56
C MET A 1 -2.95 -19.92 23.66
N SER A 2 -2.80 -20.49 22.47
CA SER A 2 -1.72 -20.25 21.52
C SER A 2 -1.85 -18.88 20.86
N ILE A 3 -1.06 -17.92 21.33
CA ILE A 3 -0.88 -16.61 20.68
C ILE A 3 0.33 -16.74 19.72
N GLU A 4 0.37 -15.89 18.68
CA GLU A 4 1.60 -15.35 18.03
C GLU A 4 1.93 -15.69 16.57
N LYS A 5 1.17 -16.55 15.86
CA LYS A 5 1.34 -16.67 14.37
C LYS A 5 0.34 -15.87 13.55
N ASN A 6 -0.75 -15.40 14.13
CA ASN A 6 -1.78 -14.67 13.38
C ASN A 6 -1.45 -13.18 13.18
N ASP A 7 -0.81 -12.52 14.15
CA ASP A 7 -0.69 -11.06 14.12
C ASP A 7 0.36 -10.56 13.11
N ILE A 8 1.56 -11.15 13.08
CA ILE A 8 2.59 -10.72 12.11
C ILE A 8 2.21 -11.03 10.66
N ASN A 9 1.54 -12.16 10.41
CA ASN A 9 1.08 -12.51 9.07
C ASN A 9 -0.05 -11.58 8.61
N GLN A 10 -0.89 -11.12 9.54
CA GLN A 10 -1.90 -10.11 9.28
C GLN A 10 -1.25 -8.76 8.94
N LEU A 11 -0.28 -8.29 9.72
CA LEU A 11 0.44 -7.04 9.45
C LEU A 11 1.18 -7.06 8.10
N ILE A 12 1.79 -8.19 7.74
CA ILE A 12 2.41 -8.39 6.42
C ILE A 12 1.35 -8.36 5.32
N HIS A 13 0.20 -9.01 5.53
CA HIS A 13 -0.91 -8.99 4.57
C HIS A 13 -1.44 -7.56 4.37
N ASP A 14 -1.60 -6.80 5.45
CA ASP A 14 -2.10 -5.43 5.43
C ASP A 14 -1.11 -4.51 4.70
N THR A 15 0.20 -4.76 4.84
CA THR A 15 1.25 -4.06 4.07
C THR A 15 1.19 -4.36 2.56
N ARG A 16 0.72 -5.55 2.14
CA ARG A 16 0.58 -5.89 0.71
C ARG A 16 -0.55 -5.11 0.02
N GLY A 17 -1.58 -4.75 0.76
CA GLY A 17 -2.71 -3.95 0.25
C GLY A 17 -2.28 -2.64 -0.44
N PRO A 18 -1.58 -1.72 0.24
CA PRO A 18 -1.12 -0.47 -0.35
C PRO A 18 -0.10 -0.70 -1.48
N LEU A 19 0.79 -1.71 -1.39
CA LEU A 19 1.72 -2.05 -2.48
C LEU A 19 0.99 -2.45 -3.78
N ASN A 20 -0.08 -3.24 -3.67
CA ASN A 20 -0.91 -3.60 -4.81
C ASN A 20 -1.62 -2.38 -5.39
N ARG A 21 -2.11 -1.48 -4.52
CA ARG A 21 -2.75 -0.23 -4.93
C ARG A 21 -1.77 0.69 -5.68
N ILE A 22 -0.54 0.82 -5.21
CA ILE A 22 0.52 1.58 -5.90
C ILE A 22 0.72 1.01 -7.30
N SER A 23 0.94 -0.30 -7.42
CA SER A 23 1.17 -0.97 -8.70
C SER A 23 0.01 -0.76 -9.68
N MET A 24 -1.22 -0.98 -9.22
CA MET A 24 -2.42 -0.83 -10.05
C MET A 24 -2.64 0.62 -10.50
N GLN A 25 -2.46 1.60 -9.61
CA GLN A 25 -2.63 3.01 -9.96
C GLN A 25 -1.51 3.49 -10.89
N ALA A 26 -0.29 2.99 -10.76
CA ALA A 26 0.81 3.30 -11.67
C ALA A 26 0.51 2.80 -13.10
N GLU A 27 0.00 1.57 -13.25
CA GLU A 27 -0.44 1.06 -14.55
C GLU A 27 -1.61 1.87 -15.11
N LEU A 28 -2.54 2.32 -14.26
CA LEU A 28 -3.63 3.20 -14.68
C LEU A 28 -3.12 4.55 -15.20
N VAL A 29 -2.11 5.16 -14.56
CA VAL A 29 -1.48 6.39 -15.06
C VAL A 29 -0.91 6.18 -16.46
N LYS A 30 -0.22 5.05 -16.67
CA LYS A 30 0.31 4.70 -17.99
C LYS A 30 -0.81 4.58 -19.03
N ILE A 31 -1.89 3.86 -18.74
CA ILE A 31 -3.06 3.73 -19.63
C ILE A 31 -3.67 5.10 -19.95
N VAL A 32 -3.82 5.97 -18.96
CA VAL A 32 -4.38 7.33 -19.15
C VAL A 32 -3.55 8.14 -20.13
N LEU A 33 -2.21 8.07 -20.00
CA LEU A 33 -1.29 8.79 -20.88
C LEU A 33 -1.21 8.19 -22.28
N GLU A 34 -1.21 6.86 -22.41
CA GLU A 34 -1.14 6.15 -23.69
C GLU A 34 -2.41 6.32 -24.54
N ASN A 35 -3.57 6.51 -23.90
CA ASN A 35 -4.87 6.56 -24.58
C ASN A 35 -5.48 7.98 -24.63
N ASP A 36 -4.67 9.03 -24.39
CA ASP A 36 -5.09 10.45 -24.37
C ASP A 36 -6.37 10.70 -23.54
N MET A 37 -6.47 10.00 -22.40
CA MET A 37 -7.59 10.16 -21.48
C MET A 37 -7.45 11.47 -20.69
N PRO A 38 -8.53 11.99 -20.05
CA PRO A 38 -8.47 13.23 -19.30
C PRO A 38 -7.36 13.22 -18.23
N LYS A 39 -6.53 14.27 -18.22
CA LYS A 39 -5.40 14.44 -17.29
C LYS A 39 -5.81 14.31 -15.81
N GLU A 40 -7.05 14.70 -15.50
CA GLU A 40 -7.61 14.63 -14.16
C GLU A 40 -7.62 13.19 -13.62
N LYS A 41 -7.78 12.18 -14.50
CA LYS A 41 -7.70 10.77 -14.12
C LYS A 41 -6.29 10.33 -13.73
N ALA A 42 -5.26 10.85 -14.41
CA ALA A 42 -3.87 10.61 -14.02
C ALA A 42 -3.57 11.27 -12.67
N ILE A 43 -4.04 12.51 -12.46
CA ILE A 43 -3.88 13.22 -11.18
C ILE A 43 -4.56 12.46 -10.04
N GLU A 44 -5.79 11.97 -10.27
CA GLU A 44 -6.51 11.15 -9.28
C GLU A 44 -5.74 9.85 -8.97
N ALA A 45 -5.21 9.16 -9.98
CA ALA A 45 -4.43 7.95 -9.79
C ALA A 45 -3.13 8.22 -9.02
N VAL A 46 -2.42 9.31 -9.33
CA VAL A 46 -1.22 9.75 -8.59
C VAL A 46 -1.55 10.07 -7.14
N ASN A 47 -2.67 10.77 -6.86
CA ASN A 47 -3.10 11.04 -5.48
C ASN A 47 -3.36 9.73 -4.71
N LYS A 48 -3.93 8.72 -5.37
CA LYS A 48 -4.13 7.39 -4.77
C LYS A 48 -2.82 6.65 -4.52
N ILE A 49 -1.79 6.85 -5.37
CA ILE A 49 -0.43 6.33 -5.13
C ILE A 49 0.15 6.98 -3.88
N ILE A 50 0.08 8.31 -3.77
CA ILE A 50 0.62 9.05 -2.62
C ILE A 50 -0.02 8.57 -1.31
N ALA A 51 -1.35 8.45 -1.28
CA ALA A 51 -2.06 7.92 -0.12
C ALA A 51 -1.62 6.48 0.20
N ALA A 52 -1.51 5.62 -0.81
CA ALA A 52 -1.05 4.25 -0.60
C ALA A 52 0.40 4.15 -0.10
N CYS A 53 1.29 5.08 -0.49
CA CYS A 53 2.64 5.17 0.08
C CYS A 53 2.61 5.53 1.57
N GLN A 54 1.72 6.44 1.98
CA GLN A 54 1.53 6.79 3.39
C GLN A 54 0.99 5.60 4.18
N ASP A 55 -0.04 4.93 3.66
CA ASP A 55 -0.61 3.72 4.26
C ASP A 55 0.46 2.62 4.40
N CYS A 56 1.27 2.40 3.36
CA CYS A 56 2.38 1.44 3.39
C CYS A 56 3.40 1.80 4.47
N SER A 57 3.75 3.08 4.62
CA SER A 57 4.69 3.51 5.65
C SER A 57 4.14 3.22 7.05
N ASN A 58 2.85 3.47 7.28
CA ASN A 58 2.21 3.20 8.56
C ASN A 58 2.17 1.69 8.86
N SER A 59 1.76 0.86 7.90
CA SER A 59 1.74 -0.60 8.11
C SER A 59 3.14 -1.18 8.36
N LEU A 60 4.18 -0.65 7.71
CA LEU A 60 5.56 -1.05 7.97
C LEU A 60 6.03 -0.61 9.37
N GLN A 61 5.56 0.54 9.84
CA GLN A 61 5.82 0.97 11.22
C GLN A 61 5.16 0.01 12.21
N ASP A 62 3.89 -0.37 12.00
CA ASP A 62 3.18 -1.34 12.85
C ASP A 62 3.92 -2.70 12.91
N VAL A 63 4.43 -3.18 11.76
CA VAL A 63 5.27 -4.38 11.69
C VAL A 63 6.53 -4.21 12.53
N THR A 64 7.20 -3.06 12.44
CA THR A 64 8.43 -2.78 13.17
C THR A 64 8.18 -2.73 14.67
N GLU A 65 7.12 -2.05 15.10
CA GLU A 65 6.71 -1.95 16.51
C GLU A 65 6.35 -3.32 17.09
N PHE A 66 5.62 -4.15 16.34
CA PHE A 66 5.32 -5.52 16.73
C PHE A 66 6.60 -6.35 16.96
N LEU A 67 7.58 -6.23 16.05
CA LEU A 67 8.85 -6.96 16.16
C LEU A 67 9.71 -6.48 17.35
N GLN A 68 9.60 -5.21 17.74
CA GLN A 68 10.32 -4.65 18.89
C GLN A 68 9.69 -5.05 20.23
N GLN A 69 8.36 -5.20 20.30
CA GLN A 69 7.66 -5.64 21.52
C GLN A 69 7.92 -7.12 21.87
N GLN A 70 8.43 -7.90 20.91
CA GLN A 70 8.79 -9.30 21.06
C GLN A 70 10.28 -9.52 21.42
N GLN A 71 11.05 -8.43 21.65
CA GLN A 71 12.43 -8.44 22.13
C GLN A 71 12.51 -8.06 23.62
#